data_AF-A0A847VIG5-F1
#
_entry.id   AF-A0A847VIG5-F1
#
_cell.length_a   1.000
_cell.length_b   1.000
_cell.length_c   1.000
_cell.angle_alpha   90.00
_cell.angle_beta   90.00
_cell.angle_gamma   90.00
#
_symmetry.space_group_name_H-M   'P 1'
#
loop_
_entity.id
_entity.type
_entity.pdbx_description
1 polymer ?
#
loop_
_entity_poly.entity_id
_entity_poly.type
_entity_poly.pdbx_seq_one_letter_code
_entity_poly.pdbx_strand_id
1 'polypeptide(L)'
;MATRRRSAPASPLSEPLKPTKARPRPPTLLEQAGDPASVARWKEADAQWSAEASADLGLQATGKMLLLLDQFGIARDHEERWFLLALRLAIEHEPGFKVASDEPRRIGRPKSWTDMLRTDLYCRVQLENADREARGLARSDTDVCRLLAREERWGAWGSQKVLYNQLQLAKHSKMVQMIERIRQHPKIG
;
A
#
# COMPACT_ATOMS: atom_id res chain seq x y z
N MET A 1 33.70 11.91 -48.95
CA MET A 1 34.00 10.80 -48.01
C MET A 1 33.04 10.90 -46.83
N ALA A 2 32.02 10.03 -46.76
CA ALA A 2 31.05 10.03 -45.68
C ALA A 2 31.54 9.15 -44.53
N THR A 3 31.90 9.77 -43.40
CA THR A 3 32.28 9.10 -42.16
C THR A 3 31.07 8.39 -41.58
N ARG A 4 31.01 7.05 -41.68
CA ARG A 4 30.03 6.23 -40.95
C ARG A 4 30.23 6.45 -39.45
N ARG A 5 29.34 7.20 -38.81
CA ARG A 5 29.24 7.25 -37.35
C ARG A 5 28.89 5.84 -36.86
N ARG A 6 29.79 5.20 -36.12
CA ARG A 6 29.47 3.99 -35.36
C ARG A 6 28.44 4.40 -34.30
N SER A 7 27.23 3.86 -34.39
CA SER A 7 26.21 4.00 -33.35
C SER A 7 26.75 3.39 -32.05
N ALA A 8 26.52 4.08 -30.94
CA ALA A 8 26.83 3.54 -29.61
C ALA A 8 26.09 2.20 -29.42
N PRO A 9 26.69 1.25 -28.68
CA PRO A 9 26.00 0.00 -28.33
C PRO A 9 24.70 0.34 -27.58
N ALA A 10 23.60 -0.31 -27.98
CA ALA A 10 22.32 -0.14 -27.32
C ALA A 10 22.44 -0.52 -25.84
N SER A 11 21.81 0.25 -24.95
CA SER A 11 21.78 -0.09 -23.53
C SER A 11 21.04 -1.41 -23.34
N PRO A 12 21.53 -2.35 -22.51
CA PRO A 12 20.86 -3.64 -22.29
C PRO A 12 19.42 -3.52 -21.77
N LEU A 13 19.06 -2.36 -21.21
CA LEU A 13 17.69 -2.05 -20.78
C LEU A 13 16.73 -1.73 -21.94
N SER A 14 17.26 -1.26 -23.07
CA SER A 14 16.48 -0.84 -24.25
C SER A 14 16.10 -2.00 -25.17
N GLU A 15 16.77 -3.15 -25.04
CA GLU A 15 16.46 -4.31 -25.86
C GLU A 15 15.13 -4.93 -25.42
N PRO A 16 14.23 -5.33 -26.33
CA PRO A 16 13.02 -6.05 -25.94
C PRO A 16 13.35 -7.44 -25.41
N LEU A 17 12.58 -7.91 -24.41
CA LEU A 17 12.68 -9.30 -23.94
C LEU A 17 12.21 -10.26 -25.04
N LYS A 18 13.00 -11.27 -25.35
CA LYS A 18 12.68 -12.28 -26.38
C LYS A 18 13.13 -13.66 -25.92
N PRO A 19 12.35 -14.72 -26.16
CA PRO A 19 12.81 -16.08 -25.90
C PRO A 19 14.11 -16.37 -26.67
N THR A 20 15.05 -17.03 -25.99
CA THR A 20 16.36 -17.39 -26.55
C THR A 20 16.22 -18.46 -27.62
N LYS A 21 15.26 -19.39 -27.45
CA LYS A 21 14.95 -20.43 -28.43
C LYS A 21 13.87 -19.96 -29.40
N ALA A 22 14.10 -20.20 -30.70
CA ALA A 22 13.10 -19.96 -31.72
C ALA A 22 11.87 -20.86 -31.54
N ARG A 23 10.68 -20.31 -31.83
CA ARG A 23 9.42 -21.07 -31.79
C ARG A 23 9.41 -22.16 -32.87
N PRO A 24 8.92 -23.38 -32.57
CA PRO A 24 8.75 -24.41 -33.60
C PRO A 24 7.78 -23.91 -34.69
N ARG A 25 8.18 -24.08 -35.95
CA ARG A 25 7.37 -23.67 -37.10
C ARG A 25 6.13 -24.57 -37.22
N PRO A 26 4.93 -24.00 -37.44
CA PRO A 26 3.74 -24.80 -37.70
C PRO A 26 3.88 -25.59 -39.01
N PRO A 27 3.35 -26.83 -39.08
CA PRO A 27 3.34 -27.61 -40.31
C PRO A 27 2.47 -26.91 -41.37
N THR A 28 2.92 -26.98 -42.62
CA THR A 28 2.21 -26.45 -43.79
C THR A 28 0.92 -27.23 -44.08
N LEU A 29 -0.02 -26.63 -44.82
CA LEU A 29 -1.29 -27.29 -45.16
C LEU A 29 -1.10 -28.63 -45.89
N LEU A 30 -0.06 -28.75 -46.72
CA LEU A 30 0.31 -30.00 -47.40
C LEU A 30 0.78 -31.08 -46.42
N GLU A 31 1.56 -30.73 -45.41
CA GLU A 31 2.03 -31.66 -44.36
C GLU A 31 0.87 -32.10 -43.45
N GLN A 32 -0.06 -31.18 -43.15
CA GLN A 32 -1.25 -31.48 -42.36
C GLN A 32 -2.18 -32.47 -43.07
N ALA A 33 -2.32 -32.37 -44.39
CA ALA A 33 -3.14 -33.29 -45.18
C ALA A 33 -2.51 -34.68 -45.33
N GLY A 34 -1.18 -34.77 -45.30
CA GLY A 34 -0.44 -36.02 -45.48
C GLY A 34 -0.21 -36.82 -44.19
N ASP A 35 -0.12 -36.15 -43.04
CA ASP A 35 0.14 -36.80 -41.75
C ASP A 35 -0.49 -36.02 -40.58
N PRO A 36 -1.66 -36.46 -40.05
CA PRO A 36 -2.27 -35.81 -38.88
C PRO A 36 -1.42 -35.95 -37.61
N ALA A 37 -0.50 -36.93 -37.52
CA ALA A 37 0.41 -37.04 -36.39
C ALA A 37 1.46 -35.92 -36.37
N SER A 38 1.80 -35.33 -37.53
CA SER A 38 2.68 -34.16 -37.61
C SER A 38 2.12 -32.96 -36.84
N VAL A 39 0.79 -32.76 -36.89
CA VAL A 39 0.10 -31.68 -36.16
C VAL A 39 0.11 -31.92 -34.66
N ALA A 40 -0.09 -33.16 -34.22
CA ALA A 40 -0.04 -33.52 -32.79
C ALA A 40 1.37 -33.27 -32.23
N ARG A 41 2.42 -33.75 -32.91
CA ARG A 41 3.81 -33.51 -32.51
C ARG A 41 4.17 -32.03 -32.48
N TRP A 42 3.71 -31.25 -33.47
CA TRP A 42 3.92 -29.80 -33.45
C TRP A 42 3.24 -29.14 -32.26
N LYS A 43 1.99 -29.51 -31.94
CA LYS A 43 1.27 -28.96 -30.76
C LYS A 43 1.99 -29.29 -29.45
N GLU A 44 2.49 -30.51 -29.30
CA GLU A 44 3.29 -30.92 -28.14
C GLU A 44 4.58 -30.10 -28.06
N ALA A 45 5.31 -29.95 -29.18
CA ALA A 45 6.53 -29.16 -29.25
C ALA A 45 6.28 -27.66 -28.99
N ASP A 46 5.17 -27.10 -29.49
CA ASP A 46 4.78 -25.70 -29.25
C ASP A 46 4.41 -25.47 -27.79
N ALA A 47 3.69 -26.41 -27.17
CA ALA A 47 3.36 -26.35 -25.75
C ALA A 47 4.62 -26.40 -24.88
N GLN A 48 5.55 -27.32 -25.19
CA GLN A 48 6.83 -27.40 -24.51
C GLN A 48 7.66 -26.12 -24.71
N TRP A 49 7.76 -25.63 -25.95
CA TRP A 49 8.46 -24.37 -26.24
C TRP A 49 7.84 -23.20 -25.47
N SER A 50 6.51 -23.11 -25.38
CA SER A 50 5.82 -22.04 -24.64
C SER A 50 6.17 -22.06 -23.15
N ALA A 51 6.20 -23.25 -22.54
CA ALA A 51 6.62 -23.41 -21.15
C ALA A 51 8.08 -22.98 -20.93
N GLU A 52 8.99 -23.43 -21.79
CA GLU A 52 10.42 -23.06 -21.74
C GLU A 52 10.63 -21.56 -21.98
N ALA A 53 9.92 -20.98 -22.96
CA ALA A 53 9.99 -19.56 -23.31
C ALA A 53 9.49 -18.68 -22.16
N SER A 54 8.42 -19.08 -21.47
CA SER A 54 7.93 -18.37 -20.30
C SER A 54 8.96 -18.33 -19.17
N ALA A 55 9.61 -19.47 -18.88
CA ALA A 55 10.66 -19.54 -17.87
C ALA A 55 11.88 -18.67 -18.22
N ASP A 56 12.33 -18.72 -19.48
CA ASP A 56 13.43 -17.91 -19.99
C ASP A 56 13.12 -16.40 -19.92
N LEU A 57 11.93 -15.98 -20.35
CA LEU A 57 11.49 -14.60 -20.25
C LEU A 57 11.42 -14.12 -18.78
N GLY A 58 11.00 -14.99 -17.86
CA GLY A 58 11.02 -14.71 -16.42
C GLY A 58 12.42 -14.40 -15.90
N LEU A 59 13.41 -15.24 -16.27
CA LEU A 59 14.81 -15.02 -15.88
C LEU A 59 15.38 -13.72 -16.47
N GLN A 60 15.11 -13.45 -17.76
CA GLN A 60 15.55 -12.21 -18.39
C GLN A 60 14.90 -10.98 -17.76
N ALA A 61 13.61 -11.05 -17.41
CA ALA A 61 12.91 -9.98 -16.72
C ALA A 61 13.52 -9.71 -15.34
N THR A 62 13.79 -10.75 -14.54
CA THR A 62 14.47 -10.61 -13.25
C THR A 62 15.86 -9.97 -13.41
N GLY A 63 16.63 -10.39 -14.43
CA GLY A 63 17.92 -9.77 -14.74
C GLY A 63 17.81 -8.28 -15.05
N LYS A 64 16.83 -7.87 -15.86
CA LYS A 64 16.58 -6.45 -16.15
C LYS A 64 16.11 -5.66 -14.94
N MET A 65 15.30 -6.25 -14.08
CA MET A 65 14.87 -5.59 -12.84
C MET A 65 16.08 -5.21 -11.98
N LEU A 66 17.11 -6.07 -11.90
CA LEU A 66 18.34 -5.74 -11.17
C LEU A 66 19.12 -4.59 -11.82
N LEU A 67 19.20 -4.56 -13.15
CA LEU A 67 19.82 -3.45 -13.88
C LEU A 67 19.08 -2.13 -13.67
N LEU A 68 17.74 -2.17 -13.57
CA LEU A 68 16.93 -0.99 -13.25
C LEU A 68 17.19 -0.51 -11.82
N LEU A 69 17.33 -1.41 -10.85
CA LEU A 69 17.70 -1.03 -9.47
C LEU A 69 19.03 -0.25 -9.46
N ASP A 70 20.03 -0.74 -10.19
CA ASP A 70 21.33 -0.06 -10.29
C ASP A 70 21.20 1.32 -10.96
N GLN A 71 20.41 1.42 -12.04
CA GLN A 71 20.16 2.69 -12.74
C GLN A 71 19.53 3.75 -11.82
N PHE A 72 18.61 3.35 -10.95
CA PHE A 72 17.94 4.24 -9.99
C PHE A 72 18.69 4.40 -8.66
N GLY A 73 19.86 3.76 -8.51
CA GLY A 73 20.66 3.82 -7.28
C GLY A 73 20.00 3.15 -6.07
N ILE A 74 19.14 2.16 -6.29
CA ILE A 74 18.46 1.42 -5.23
C ILE A 74 19.31 0.20 -4.86
N ALA A 75 19.68 0.05 -3.59
CA ALA A 75 20.48 -1.08 -3.13
C ALA A 75 19.74 -2.41 -3.36
N ARG A 76 20.45 -3.41 -3.92
CA ARG A 76 19.85 -4.70 -4.31
C ARG A 76 19.38 -5.54 -3.12
N ASP A 77 19.91 -5.28 -1.95
CA ASP A 77 19.58 -5.92 -0.67
C ASP A 77 18.52 -5.16 0.15
N HIS A 78 18.10 -3.97 -0.30
CA HIS A 78 17.08 -3.18 0.39
C HIS A 78 15.74 -3.93 0.47
N GLU A 79 15.10 -3.93 1.64
CA GLU A 79 13.84 -4.66 1.89
C GLU A 79 12.71 -4.16 0.98
N GLU A 80 12.57 -2.84 0.84
CA GLU A 80 11.54 -2.21 0.01
C GLU A 80 11.99 -1.92 -1.44
N ARG A 81 13.07 -2.52 -1.94
CA ARG A 81 13.65 -2.18 -3.26
C ARG A 81 12.65 -2.21 -4.41
N TRP A 82 11.71 -3.16 -4.38
CA TRP A 82 10.70 -3.30 -5.42
C TRP A 82 9.64 -2.21 -5.37
N PHE A 83 9.25 -1.78 -4.17
CA PHE A 83 8.36 -0.65 -3.97
C PHE A 83 9.02 0.66 -4.44
N LEU A 84 10.27 0.89 -4.02
CA LEU A 84 11.04 2.07 -4.45
C LEU A 84 11.24 2.11 -5.96
N LEU A 85 11.54 0.96 -6.58
CA LEU A 85 11.68 0.86 -8.03
C LEU A 85 10.36 1.20 -8.74
N ALA A 86 9.25 0.61 -8.31
CA ALA A 86 7.92 0.89 -8.86
C ALA A 86 7.57 2.38 -8.72
N LEU A 87 7.88 2.98 -7.58
CA LEU A 87 7.65 4.40 -7.33
C LEU A 87 8.49 5.29 -8.27
N ARG A 88 9.78 4.97 -8.45
CA ARG A 88 10.66 5.71 -9.38
C ARG A 88 10.18 5.61 -10.82
N LEU A 89 9.80 4.42 -11.26
CA LEU A 89 9.24 4.19 -12.59
C LEU A 89 7.94 4.97 -12.80
N ALA A 90 7.05 4.98 -11.80
CA ALA A 90 5.82 5.77 -11.86
C ALA A 90 6.11 7.27 -11.99
N ILE A 91 7.05 7.80 -11.21
CA ILE A 91 7.44 9.22 -11.29
C ILE A 91 8.00 9.57 -12.68
N GLU A 92 8.82 8.70 -13.26
CA GLU A 92 9.47 8.98 -14.55
C GLU A 92 8.54 8.84 -15.75
N HIS A 93 7.59 7.89 -15.71
CA HIS A 93 6.76 7.54 -16.87
C HIS A 93 5.32 8.04 -16.81
N GLU A 94 4.78 8.40 -15.64
CA GLU A 94 3.41 8.92 -15.50
C GLU A 94 3.41 10.46 -15.34
N PRO A 95 3.18 11.23 -16.42
CA PRO A 95 3.16 12.69 -16.34
C PRO A 95 2.05 13.17 -15.40
N GLY A 96 2.46 13.85 -14.32
CA GLY A 96 1.55 14.37 -13.29
C GLY A 96 1.50 13.54 -12.00
N PHE A 97 2.20 12.40 -11.94
CA PHE A 97 2.41 11.68 -10.69
C PHE A 97 3.28 12.51 -9.73
N LYS A 98 2.67 13.04 -8.68
CA LYS A 98 3.37 13.80 -7.63
C LYS A 98 3.36 12.98 -6.35
N VAL A 99 4.53 12.61 -5.87
CA VAL A 99 4.66 12.05 -4.50
C VAL A 99 4.35 13.19 -3.54
N ALA A 100 3.37 12.99 -2.67
CA ALA A 100 3.04 13.93 -1.59
C ALA A 100 4.10 13.86 -0.49
N SER A 101 5.34 14.21 -0.83
CA SER A 101 6.44 14.36 0.11
C SER A 101 6.82 15.83 0.13
N ASP A 102 6.60 16.45 1.30
CA ASP A 102 7.15 17.74 1.76
C ASP A 102 6.29 19.01 1.69
N GLU A 103 5.09 19.01 1.09
CA GLU A 103 4.15 20.14 1.32
C GLU A 103 3.37 19.92 2.63
N PRO A 104 3.34 20.91 3.56
CA PRO A 104 2.49 20.82 4.74
C PRO A 104 1.05 20.62 4.28
N ARG A 105 0.45 19.50 4.70
CA ARG A 105 -0.93 19.11 4.33
C ARG A 105 -1.83 20.33 4.38
N ARG A 106 -2.25 20.81 3.20
CA ARG A 106 -3.27 21.87 3.12
C ARG A 106 -4.43 21.42 3.97
N ILE A 107 -4.79 22.25 4.96
CA ILE A 107 -5.86 22.02 5.92
C ILE A 107 -7.12 21.67 5.13
N GLY A 108 -7.36 20.37 4.98
CA GLY A 108 -8.56 19.86 4.36
C GLY A 108 -9.76 20.06 5.29
N ARG A 109 -10.91 19.54 4.85
CA ARG A 109 -12.21 19.55 5.53
C ARG A 109 -12.07 19.63 7.05
N PRO A 110 -12.73 20.59 7.72
CA PRO A 110 -12.62 20.75 9.17
C PRO A 110 -12.86 19.41 9.86
N LYS A 111 -11.95 19.07 10.77
CA LYS A 111 -11.96 17.83 11.55
C LYS A 111 -13.36 17.61 12.13
N SER A 112 -14.12 16.71 11.52
CA SER A 112 -15.48 16.39 11.98
C SER A 112 -15.41 15.33 13.06
N TRP A 113 -16.11 15.55 14.17
CA TRP A 113 -16.26 14.55 15.22
C TRP A 113 -17.00 13.32 14.69
N THR A 114 -16.29 12.21 14.54
CA THR A 114 -16.89 10.91 14.21
C THR A 114 -17.38 10.23 15.49
N ASP A 115 -18.34 9.31 15.38
CA ASP A 115 -18.84 8.56 16.54
C ASP A 115 -17.74 7.73 17.21
N MET A 116 -16.78 7.23 16.42
CA MET A 116 -15.60 6.52 16.92
C MET A 116 -14.72 7.43 17.77
N LEU A 117 -14.46 8.66 17.31
CA LEU A 117 -13.65 9.62 18.06
C LEU A 117 -14.36 10.10 19.34
N ARG A 118 -15.69 10.28 19.29
CA ARG A 118 -16.50 10.59 20.48
C ARG A 118 -16.43 9.46 21.51
N THR A 119 -16.47 8.21 21.04
CA THR A 119 -16.36 7.03 21.88
C THR A 119 -14.96 6.91 22.48
N ASP A 120 -13.91 7.19 21.70
CA ASP A 120 -12.52 7.25 22.17
C ASP A 120 -12.33 8.32 23.24
N LEU A 121 -12.90 9.52 23.05
CA LEU A 121 -12.93 10.58 24.06
C LEU A 121 -13.62 10.10 25.35
N TYR A 122 -14.76 9.43 25.23
CA TYR A 122 -15.49 8.89 26.39
C TYR A 122 -14.64 7.88 27.16
N CYS A 123 -14.05 6.90 26.48
CA CYS A 123 -13.18 5.91 27.10
C CYS A 123 -11.98 6.56 27.81
N ARG A 124 -11.34 7.53 27.16
CA ARG A 124 -10.22 8.28 27.75
C ARG A 124 -10.62 9.01 29.02
N VAL A 125 -11.79 9.67 29.02
CA VAL A 125 -12.32 10.36 30.22
C VAL A 125 -12.63 9.37 31.35
N GLN A 126 -13.20 8.20 31.03
CA GLN A 126 -13.46 7.17 32.04
C GLN A 126 -12.17 6.62 32.66
N LEU A 127 -11.12 6.39 31.85
CA LEU A 127 -9.81 5.94 32.34
C LEU A 127 -9.17 6.97 33.28
N GLU A 128 -9.12 8.24 32.88
CA GLU A 128 -8.56 9.30 33.72
C GLU A 128 -9.36 9.52 35.02
N ASN A 129 -10.69 9.38 34.97
CA ASN A 129 -11.51 9.44 36.18
C ASN A 129 -11.25 8.23 37.12
N ALA A 130 -11.02 7.05 36.57
CA ALA A 130 -10.65 5.87 37.36
C ALA A 130 -9.27 6.05 38.03
N ASP A 131 -8.30 6.61 37.30
CA ASP A 131 -6.97 6.93 37.84
C ASP A 131 -7.04 8.00 38.95
N ARG A 132 -7.93 8.99 38.81
CA ARG A 132 -8.18 10.00 39.85
C ARG A 132 -8.76 9.38 41.11
N GLU A 133 -9.74 8.51 40.96
CA GLU A 133 -10.37 7.81 42.08
C GLU A 133 -9.38 6.90 42.80
N ALA A 134 -8.51 6.20 42.05
CA ALA A 134 -7.41 5.42 42.64
C ALA A 134 -6.42 6.28 43.44
N ARG A 135 -6.31 7.58 43.12
CA ARG A 135 -5.52 8.58 43.87
C ARG A 135 -6.32 9.28 44.99
N GLY A 136 -7.57 8.87 45.24
CA GLY A 136 -8.44 9.47 46.25
C GLY A 136 -9.02 10.84 45.85
N LEU A 137 -8.93 11.22 44.57
CA LEU A 137 -9.51 12.47 44.06
C LEU A 137 -10.95 12.24 43.60
N ALA A 138 -11.80 13.26 43.76
CA ALA A 138 -13.17 13.22 43.26
C ALA A 138 -13.22 13.12 41.72
N ARG A 139 -14.18 12.34 41.22
CA ARG A 139 -14.49 12.23 39.79
C ARG A 139 -15.05 13.55 39.27
N SER A 140 -14.51 14.04 38.15
CA SER A 140 -14.90 15.33 37.57
C SER A 140 -14.62 15.33 36.07
N ASP A 141 -15.64 15.01 35.27
CA ASP A 141 -15.57 15.04 33.80
C ASP A 141 -15.07 16.41 33.28
N THR A 142 -15.45 17.49 33.96
CA THR A 142 -15.05 18.86 33.62
C THR A 142 -13.55 19.07 33.80
N ASP A 143 -12.98 18.59 34.90
CA ASP A 143 -11.54 18.72 35.16
C ASP A 143 -10.72 17.79 34.27
N VAL A 144 -11.21 16.58 33.99
CA VAL A 144 -10.56 15.67 33.03
C VAL A 144 -10.57 16.27 31.63
N CYS A 145 -11.69 16.81 31.14
CA CYS A 145 -11.73 17.53 29.86
C CYS A 145 -10.80 18.75 29.83
N ARG A 146 -10.57 19.41 30.98
CA ARG A 146 -9.60 20.51 31.09
C ARG A 146 -8.16 20.01 30.94
N LEU A 147 -7.84 18.84 31.52
CA LEU A 147 -6.54 18.19 31.37
C LEU A 147 -6.31 17.73 29.92
N LEU A 148 -7.29 17.04 29.33
CA LEU A 148 -7.21 16.57 27.95
C LEU A 148 -7.06 17.71 26.94
N ALA A 149 -7.72 18.86 27.16
CA ALA A 149 -7.55 20.03 26.29
C ALA A 149 -6.10 20.56 26.22
N ARG A 150 -5.24 20.20 27.19
CA ARG A 150 -3.81 20.54 27.19
C ARG A 150 -2.94 19.49 26.52
N GLU A 151 -3.45 18.28 26.28
CA GLU A 151 -2.74 17.24 25.55
C GLU A 151 -2.71 17.57 24.05
N GLU A 152 -1.58 17.35 23.38
CA GLU A 152 -1.41 17.65 21.95
C GLU A 152 -2.47 16.97 21.08
N ARG A 153 -2.81 15.72 21.40
CA ARG A 153 -3.81 14.92 20.67
C ARG A 153 -5.20 15.55 20.71
N TRP A 154 -5.66 15.98 21.89
CA TRP A 154 -7.04 16.43 22.11
C TRP A 154 -7.21 17.94 22.02
N GLY A 155 -6.17 18.72 22.37
CA GLY A 155 -6.14 20.17 22.19
C GLY A 155 -6.32 20.57 20.72
N ALA A 156 -5.87 19.73 19.78
CA ALA A 156 -6.09 19.92 18.35
C ALA A 156 -7.56 19.78 17.89
N TRP A 157 -8.47 19.33 18.76
CA TRP A 157 -9.90 19.15 18.46
C TRP A 157 -10.80 20.20 19.13
N GLY A 158 -10.28 21.02 20.04
CA GLY A 158 -10.99 22.16 20.62
C GLY A 158 -10.69 22.42 22.09
N SER A 159 -11.34 23.44 22.64
CA SER A 159 -11.22 23.82 24.05
C SER A 159 -11.93 22.83 24.98
N GLN A 160 -11.71 22.98 26.30
CA GLN A 160 -12.40 22.22 27.34
C GLN A 160 -13.92 22.15 27.10
N LYS A 161 -14.55 23.26 26.71
CA LYS A 161 -16.01 23.33 26.46
C LYS A 161 -16.42 22.46 25.28
N VAL A 162 -15.61 22.41 24.21
CA VAL A 162 -15.87 21.58 23.04
C VAL A 162 -15.77 20.11 23.42
N LEU A 163 -14.71 19.70 24.11
CA LEU A 163 -14.53 18.32 24.57
C LEU A 163 -15.67 17.88 25.49
N TYR A 164 -16.07 18.73 26.44
CA TYR A 164 -17.17 18.43 27.35
C TYR A 164 -18.50 18.25 26.60
N ASN A 165 -18.82 19.12 25.65
CA ASN A 165 -20.03 18.97 24.82
C ASN A 165 -20.01 17.67 24.01
N GLN A 166 -18.87 17.31 23.43
CA GLN A 166 -18.72 16.08 22.65
C GLN A 166 -18.78 14.83 23.54
N LEU A 167 -18.30 14.91 24.78
CA LEU A 167 -18.47 13.86 25.78
C LEU A 167 -19.95 13.65 26.12
N GLN A 168 -20.74 14.72 26.29
CA GLN A 168 -22.19 14.59 26.51
C GLN A 168 -22.87 13.91 25.32
N LEU A 169 -22.50 14.28 24.08
CA LEU A 169 -23.00 13.61 22.88
C LEU A 169 -22.58 12.13 22.83
N ALA A 170 -21.35 11.82 23.25
CA ALA A 170 -20.83 10.46 23.30
C ALA A 170 -21.64 9.57 24.26
N LYS A 171 -22.04 10.08 25.43
CA LYS A 171 -22.84 9.34 26.43
C LYS A 171 -24.16 8.80 25.86
N HIS A 172 -24.71 9.49 24.88
CA HIS A 172 -25.96 9.07 24.22
C HIS A 172 -25.73 8.18 22.98
N SER A 173 -24.48 7.91 22.59
CA SER A 173 -24.16 7.04 21.46
C SER A 173 -24.48 5.58 21.75
N LYS A 174 -25.00 4.87 20.73
CA LYS A 174 -25.23 3.42 20.80
C LYS A 174 -23.95 2.64 21.14
N MET A 175 -22.79 3.10 20.67
CA MET A 175 -21.50 2.46 20.97
C MET A 175 -21.14 2.56 22.46
N VAL A 176 -21.31 3.74 23.06
CA VAL A 176 -21.02 3.93 24.50
C VAL A 176 -22.00 3.12 25.35
N GLN A 177 -23.28 3.07 24.97
CA GLN A 177 -24.25 2.20 25.65
C GLN A 177 -23.89 0.71 25.55
N MET A 178 -23.29 0.28 24.43
CA MET A 178 -22.79 -1.08 24.27
C MET A 178 -21.57 -1.34 25.16
N ILE A 179 -20.62 -0.42 25.23
CA ILE A 179 -19.43 -0.50 26.10
C ILE A 179 -19.84 -0.59 27.57
N GLU A 180 -20.77 0.28 28.01
CA GLU A 180 -21.27 0.26 29.39
C GLU A 180 -22.04 -1.03 29.71
N ARG A 181 -22.79 -1.58 28.76
CA ARG A 181 -23.42 -2.91 28.92
C ARG A 181 -22.40 -4.03 29.09
N ILE A 182 -21.33 -4.03 28.28
CA ILE A 182 -20.24 -5.02 28.40
C ILE A 182 -19.55 -4.88 29.76
N ARG A 183 -19.32 -3.64 30.21
CA ARG A 183 -18.72 -3.35 31.53
C ARG A 183 -19.57 -3.87 32.68
N GLN A 184 -20.90 -3.76 32.59
CA GLN A 184 -21.83 -4.23 33.64
C GLN A 184 -22.02 -5.75 33.65
N HIS A 185 -21.85 -6.41 32.50
CA HIS A 185 -22.01 -7.86 32.35
C HIS A 185 -20.74 -8.51 31.78
N PRO A 186 -19.68 -8.67 32.59
CA PRO A 186 -18.42 -9.27 32.13
C PRO A 186 -18.51 -10.77 31.80
N LYS A 187 -19.72 -11.36 31.85
CA LYS A 187 -19.95 -12.79 31.64
C LYS A 187 -20.26 -13.09 30.17
N ILE A 188 -19.21 -13.10 29.35
CA ILE A 188 -19.13 -13.98 28.18
C ILE A 188 -17.75 -14.65 28.25
N GLY A 189 -17.72 -15.76 29.00
CA GLY A 189 -16.60 -16.66 29.23
C GLY A 189 -17.17 -17.92 29.86
#